data_AF-A0A923SC22-F1
#
_entry.id   AF-A0A923SC22-F1
#
_cell.length_a   1.000
_cell.length_b   1.000
_cell.length_c   1.000
_cell.angle_alpha   90.00
_cell.angle_beta   90.00
_cell.angle_gamma   90.00
#
_symmetry.space_group_name_H-M   'P 1'
#
loop_
_entity.id
_entity.type
_entity.pdbx_description
1 polymer ?
#
loop_
_entity_poly.entity_id
_entity_poly.type
_entity_poly.pdbx_seq_one_letter_code
_entity_poly.pdbx_strand_id
1 'polypeptide(L)'
;MTFLAIDIGNTRLKWAVYPQAVVGAQPIASGAEFLENIDKLADGEWAGLPSPERMLGCCVAGDAVKRRVEEQMEELWLVPAHWVVPSAAEAGIVNGYDHPTRLGADRWVAMIGARQRMLASGPERPMVVVMVGTAVTVEAVDAHGRFLGGFILPGHGIMLRALESGTAGLHVPTGEVVEFPTNTSDALTSGGTFAIAGAIERMVQHVREHCGAEPACYMTGGAGWKMAPHMLERFELLESLIFDGLLVIAQSRAVAA
;
A
#
# COMPACT_ATOMS: atom_id res chain seq x y z
N MET A 1 9.68 15.82 17.60
CA MET A 1 9.23 16.61 16.45
C MET A 1 8.02 15.92 15.85
N THR A 2 6.84 16.52 16.00
CA THR A 2 5.58 15.96 15.49
C THR A 2 5.68 15.72 13.99
N PHE A 3 5.18 14.57 13.52
CA PHE A 3 5.37 14.11 12.15
C PHE A 3 4.03 13.72 11.52
N LEU A 4 3.72 14.32 10.37
CA LEU A 4 2.55 13.96 9.56
C LEU A 4 2.98 13.02 8.42
N ALA A 5 2.41 11.82 8.40
CA ALA A 5 2.55 10.86 7.31
C ALA A 5 1.30 10.89 6.45
N ILE A 6 1.45 10.96 5.12
CA ILE A 6 0.33 10.96 4.16
C ILE A 6 0.53 9.88 3.08
N ASP A 7 -0.51 9.11 2.82
CA ASP A 7 -0.61 8.17 1.71
C ASP A 7 -1.79 8.57 0.80
N ILE A 8 -1.48 9.03 -0.42
CA ILE A 8 -2.49 9.39 -1.42
C ILE A 8 -2.56 8.29 -2.49
N GLY A 9 -3.51 7.37 -2.30
CA GLY A 9 -3.89 6.38 -3.31
C GLY A 9 -4.92 6.93 -4.30
N ASN A 10 -5.28 6.13 -5.31
CA ASN A 10 -6.21 6.53 -6.38
C ASN A 10 -7.67 6.78 -5.95
N THR A 11 -8.03 6.48 -4.70
CA THR A 11 -9.43 6.56 -4.23
C THR A 11 -9.57 7.27 -2.91
N ARG A 12 -8.56 7.18 -2.05
CA ARG A 12 -8.56 7.81 -0.74
C ARG A 12 -7.18 8.36 -0.43
N LEU A 13 -7.17 9.45 0.32
CA LEU A 13 -6.04 9.92 1.09
C LEU A 13 -6.14 9.29 2.48
N LYS A 14 -5.05 8.73 2.99
CA LYS A 14 -4.92 8.32 4.39
C LYS A 14 -3.82 9.14 5.04
N TRP A 15 -3.99 9.45 6.32
CA TRP A 15 -3.02 10.23 7.06
C TRP A 15 -2.88 9.72 8.50
N ALA A 16 -1.72 9.97 9.08
CA ALA A 16 -1.43 9.70 10.48
C ALA A 16 -0.46 10.74 11.04
N VAL A 17 -0.76 11.25 12.23
CA VAL A 17 0.07 12.18 12.98
C VAL A 17 0.76 11.41 14.09
N TYR A 18 2.09 11.50 14.15
CA TYR A 18 2.93 10.85 15.14
C TYR A 18 3.60 11.88 16.04
N PRO A 19 3.88 11.54 17.32
CA PRO A 19 4.65 12.42 18.20
C PRO A 19 6.09 12.61 17.69
N GLN A 20 6.60 11.61 16.97
CA GLN A 20 7.93 11.59 16.36
C GLN A 20 8.00 10.59 15.22
N ALA A 21 8.84 10.88 14.23
CA ALA A 21 9.14 9.99 13.10
C ALA A 21 10.09 8.86 13.53
N VAL A 22 9.59 7.90 14.31
CA VAL A 22 10.35 6.74 14.79
C VAL A 22 9.55 5.47 14.52
N VAL A 23 10.23 4.42 14.06
CA VAL A 23 9.61 3.10 13.84
C VAL A 23 8.94 2.59 15.11
N GLY A 24 7.70 2.11 14.98
CA GLY A 24 6.91 1.59 16.11
C GLY A 24 6.21 2.67 16.94
N ALA A 25 6.39 3.96 16.62
CA ALA A 25 5.60 5.02 17.24
C ALA A 25 4.10 4.82 16.95
N GLN A 26 3.26 5.03 17.96
CA GLN A 26 1.81 5.02 17.78
C GLN A 26 1.32 6.39 17.30
N PRO A 27 0.37 6.44 16.37
CA PRO A 27 -0.21 7.71 15.95
C PRO A 27 -1.01 8.35 17.08
N ILE A 28 -0.93 9.67 17.20
CA ILE A 28 -1.79 10.50 18.06
C ILE A 28 -3.18 10.61 17.44
N ALA A 29 -3.22 10.70 16.11
CA ALA A 29 -4.45 10.74 15.32
C ALA A 29 -4.18 10.14 13.95
N SER A 30 -5.21 9.56 13.34
CA SER A 30 -5.15 9.04 11.98
C SER A 30 -6.54 9.07 11.36
N GLY A 31 -6.60 9.21 10.05
CA GLY A 31 -7.85 9.27 9.33
C GLY A 31 -7.69 8.90 7.86
N ALA A 32 -8.83 8.83 7.18
CA ALA A 32 -8.87 8.60 5.75
C ALA A 32 -10.03 9.38 5.14
N GLU A 33 -9.78 10.04 4.02
CA GLU A 33 -10.74 10.87 3.30
C GLU A 33 -10.82 10.42 1.84
N PHE A 34 -12.02 10.46 1.26
CA PHE A 34 -12.15 10.23 -0.19
C PHE A 34 -11.53 11.40 -0.96
N LEU A 35 -10.91 11.10 -2.11
CA LEU A 35 -10.27 12.15 -2.91
C LEU A 35 -11.23 13.27 -3.34
N GLU A 36 -12.52 12.97 -3.45
CA GLU A 36 -13.57 13.95 -3.79
C GLU A 36 -13.84 14.97 -2.67
N ASN A 37 -13.38 14.69 -1.44
CA ASN A 37 -13.62 15.51 -0.25
C ASN A 37 -12.34 16.19 0.29
N ILE A 38 -11.19 16.04 -0.39
CA ILE A 38 -9.92 16.55 0.14
C ILE A 38 -9.89 18.07 0.28
N ASP A 39 -10.75 18.80 -0.44
CA ASP A 39 -10.92 20.26 -0.34
C ASP A 39 -11.47 20.72 1.03
N LYS A 40 -11.84 19.78 1.91
CA LYS A 40 -12.39 20.04 3.24
C LYS A 40 -11.47 19.57 4.36
N LEU A 41 -10.23 19.18 4.06
CA LEU A 41 -9.32 18.67 5.08
C LEU A 41 -9.03 19.73 6.12
N ALA A 42 -8.73 20.97 5.69
CA ALA A 42 -8.38 22.08 6.57
C ALA A 42 -9.50 22.43 7.56
N ASP A 43 -10.74 22.52 7.07
CA ASP A 43 -11.92 22.84 7.87
C ASP A 43 -12.55 21.62 8.56
N GLY A 44 -12.06 20.41 8.27
CA GLY A 44 -12.64 19.14 8.70
C GLY A 44 -11.66 18.32 9.54
N GLU A 45 -11.27 17.17 9.01
CA GLU A 45 -10.47 16.16 9.72
C GLU A 45 -9.13 16.69 10.26
N TRP A 46 -8.57 17.77 9.68
CA TRP A 46 -7.31 18.36 10.13
C TRP A 46 -7.44 19.58 11.06
N ALA A 47 -8.62 20.20 11.15
CA ALA A 47 -8.82 21.45 11.92
C ALA A 47 -8.39 21.34 13.39
N GLY A 48 -8.56 20.16 14.00
CA GLY A 48 -8.25 19.91 15.41
C GLY A 48 -6.88 19.26 15.67
N LEU A 49 -6.09 19.01 14.63
CA LEU A 49 -4.82 18.30 14.78
C LEU A 49 -3.70 19.21 15.28
N PRO A 50 -2.75 18.67 16.06
CA PRO A 50 -1.57 19.44 16.43
C PRO A 50 -0.75 19.77 15.17
N SER A 51 -0.21 20.98 15.10
CA SER A 51 0.68 21.38 14.00
C SER A 51 1.85 20.40 13.90
N PRO A 52 2.03 19.71 12.77
CA PRO A 52 3.24 18.91 12.56
C PRO A 52 4.44 19.84 12.42
N GLU A 53 5.64 19.31 12.69
CA GLU A 53 6.90 20.02 12.42
C GLU A 53 7.52 19.53 11.10
N ARG A 54 7.19 18.30 10.70
CA ARG A 54 7.63 17.68 9.45
C ARG A 54 6.50 16.88 8.84
N MET A 55 6.46 16.83 7.52
CA MET A 55 5.56 15.98 6.75
C MET A 55 6.36 15.18 5.73
N LEU A 56 6.03 13.89 5.59
CA LEU A 56 6.48 13.06 4.47
C LEU A 56 5.31 12.21 3.98
N GLY A 57 5.08 12.17 2.67
CA GLY A 57 4.05 11.33 2.09
C GLY A 57 4.46 10.58 0.84
N CYS A 58 3.60 9.67 0.39
CA CYS A 58 3.63 9.08 -0.95
C CYS A 58 2.33 9.43 -1.69
N CYS A 59 2.43 9.65 -3.00
CA CYS A 59 1.28 9.98 -3.83
C CYS A 59 1.35 9.25 -5.16
N VAL A 60 0.24 8.58 -5.52
CA VAL A 60 0.05 7.92 -6.82
C VAL A 60 -1.22 8.37 -7.54
N ALA A 61 -1.93 9.37 -7.00
CA ALA A 61 -3.17 9.92 -7.56
C ALA A 61 -2.95 11.09 -8.54
N GLY A 62 -1.69 11.44 -8.83
CA GLY A 62 -1.31 12.51 -9.75
C GLY A 62 -1.12 13.89 -9.09
N ASP A 63 -0.50 14.80 -9.85
CA ASP A 63 -0.03 16.09 -9.33
C ASP A 63 -1.17 17.04 -8.92
N ALA A 64 -2.33 16.97 -9.57
CA ALA A 64 -3.46 17.83 -9.22
C ALA A 64 -3.97 17.55 -7.80
N VAL A 65 -4.15 16.27 -7.46
CA VAL A 65 -4.56 15.83 -6.12
C VAL A 65 -3.47 16.19 -5.11
N LYS A 66 -2.20 15.94 -5.44
CA LYS A 66 -1.07 16.28 -4.59
C LYS A 66 -1.04 17.77 -4.23
N ARG A 67 -1.16 18.67 -5.23
CA ARG A 67 -1.18 20.11 -5.02
C ARG A 67 -2.35 20.56 -4.18
N ARG A 68 -3.53 19.99 -4.40
CA ARG A 68 -4.70 20.31 -3.58
C ARG A 68 -4.47 19.99 -2.10
N VAL A 69 -3.83 18.87 -1.81
CA VAL A 69 -3.48 18.49 -0.43
C VAL A 69 -2.45 19.45 0.16
N GLU A 70 -1.47 19.90 -0.64
CA GLU A 70 -0.49 20.92 -0.23
C GLU A 70 -1.19 22.25 0.12
N GLU A 71 -2.17 22.70 -0.69
CA GLU A 71 -2.96 23.90 -0.39
C GLU A 71 -3.70 23.79 0.95
N GLN A 72 -4.32 22.64 1.24
CA GLN A 72 -5.00 22.38 2.52
C GLN A 72 -4.04 22.32 3.71
N MET A 73 -2.80 21.87 3.50
CA MET A 73 -1.77 21.94 4.52
C MET A 73 -1.33 23.39 4.76
N GLU A 74 -1.10 24.17 3.71
CA GLU A 74 -0.65 25.57 3.79
C GLU A 74 -1.69 26.48 4.48
N GLU A 75 -2.99 26.16 4.35
CA GLU A 75 -4.07 26.85 5.07
C GLU A 75 -3.98 26.69 6.60
N LEU A 76 -3.49 25.54 7.09
CA LEU A 76 -3.40 25.24 8.53
C LEU A 76 -1.99 25.42 9.11
N TRP A 77 -0.97 25.02 8.37
CA TRP A 77 0.38 24.81 8.86
C TRP A 77 1.43 25.32 7.87
N LEU A 78 2.40 26.08 8.36
CA LEU A 78 3.55 26.54 7.56
C LEU A 78 4.65 25.45 7.49
N VAL A 79 4.28 24.25 7.05
CA VAL A 79 5.16 23.08 6.99
C VAL A 79 5.36 22.64 5.54
N PRO A 80 6.61 22.53 5.05
CA PRO A 80 6.86 22.08 3.69
C PRO A 80 6.48 20.61 3.51
N ALA A 81 5.67 20.33 2.48
CA ALA A 81 5.32 18.98 2.09
C ALA A 81 6.51 18.29 1.39
N HIS A 82 6.92 17.14 1.90
CA HIS A 82 7.93 16.30 1.26
C HIS A 82 7.29 15.02 0.76
N TRP A 83 7.69 14.59 -0.43
CA TRP A 83 7.11 13.42 -1.06
C TRP A 83 8.19 12.40 -1.41
N VAL A 84 7.92 11.14 -1.12
CA VAL A 84 8.79 10.03 -1.47
C VAL A 84 8.79 9.85 -2.99
N VAL A 85 9.99 9.83 -3.56
CA VAL A 85 10.25 9.42 -4.94
C VAL A 85 11.10 8.16 -4.88
N PRO A 86 10.67 7.04 -5.49
CA PRO A 86 11.46 5.81 -5.49
C PRO A 86 12.84 6.04 -6.11
N SER A 87 13.87 5.55 -5.41
CA SER A 87 15.27 5.71 -5.77
C SER A 87 15.90 4.36 -6.09
N ALA A 88 17.20 4.35 -6.43
CA ALA A 88 17.93 3.11 -6.69
C ALA A 88 18.07 2.22 -5.44
N ALA A 89 18.19 2.82 -4.26
CA ALA A 89 18.19 2.13 -2.98
C ALA A 89 17.85 3.09 -1.84
N GLU A 90 17.07 2.62 -0.87
CA GLU A 90 16.74 3.37 0.35
C GLU A 90 16.32 2.40 1.46
N ALA A 91 16.71 2.69 2.69
CA ALA A 91 16.20 2.01 3.89
C ALA A 91 16.25 0.46 3.86
N GLY A 92 17.29 -0.11 3.27
CA GLY A 92 17.50 -1.56 3.18
C GLY A 92 16.76 -2.24 2.02
N ILE A 93 16.18 -1.47 1.10
CA ILE A 93 15.66 -1.96 -0.18
C ILE A 93 16.53 -1.45 -1.34
N VAL A 94 16.86 -2.33 -2.27
CA VAL A 94 17.47 -2.01 -3.57
C VAL A 94 16.41 -2.17 -4.66
N ASN A 95 16.21 -1.14 -5.47
CA ASN A 95 15.18 -1.14 -6.50
C ASN A 95 15.66 -1.89 -7.75
N GLY A 96 14.99 -2.99 -8.10
CA GLY A 96 15.31 -3.77 -9.30
C GLY A 96 14.58 -3.37 -10.57
N TYR A 97 13.81 -2.27 -10.58
CA TYR A 97 13.29 -1.72 -11.84
C TYR A 97 14.43 -1.21 -12.73
N ASP A 98 14.28 -1.40 -14.05
CA ASP A 98 15.16 -0.80 -15.06
C ASP A 98 15.25 0.72 -14.91
N HIS A 99 14.12 1.33 -14.52
CA HIS A 99 14.02 2.75 -14.21
C HIS A 99 13.39 2.92 -12.82
N PRO A 100 14.22 3.03 -11.76
CA PRO A 100 13.76 3.04 -10.38
C PRO A 100 12.63 4.06 -10.09
N THR A 101 12.70 5.24 -10.70
CA THR A 101 11.75 6.34 -10.54
C THR A 101 10.36 6.07 -11.13
N ARG A 102 10.19 4.99 -11.91
CA ARG A 102 8.88 4.58 -12.47
C ARG A 102 8.08 3.67 -11.55
N LEU A 103 8.68 3.19 -10.46
CA LEU A 103 7.95 2.42 -9.46
C LEU A 103 6.92 3.33 -8.76
N GLY A 104 5.76 2.78 -8.40
CA GLY A 104 4.79 3.50 -7.57
C GLY A 104 5.38 3.82 -6.19
N ALA A 105 5.22 5.06 -5.73
CA ALA A 105 5.77 5.50 -4.44
C ALA A 105 5.16 4.73 -3.26
N ASP A 106 3.87 4.39 -3.34
CA ASP A 106 3.16 3.56 -2.38
C ASP A 106 3.78 2.15 -2.26
N ARG A 107 4.07 1.49 -3.38
CA ARG A 107 4.71 0.17 -3.43
C ARG A 107 6.12 0.21 -2.88
N TRP A 108 6.89 1.24 -3.23
CA TRP A 108 8.24 1.45 -2.71
C TRP A 108 8.25 1.56 -1.19
N VAL A 109 7.39 2.42 -0.66
CA VAL A 109 7.25 2.65 0.78
C VAL A 109 6.75 1.39 1.50
N ALA A 110 5.77 0.68 0.94
CA ALA A 110 5.26 -0.57 1.52
C ALA A 110 6.34 -1.66 1.62
N MET A 111 7.20 -1.80 0.60
CA MET A 111 8.34 -2.73 0.67
C MET A 111 9.36 -2.36 1.74
N ILE A 112 9.61 -1.08 1.94
CA ILE A 112 10.49 -0.60 3.02
C ILE A 112 9.88 -0.93 4.39
N GLY A 113 8.59 -0.67 4.58
CA GLY A 113 7.87 -1.05 5.80
C GLY A 113 7.93 -2.57 6.06
N ALA A 114 7.69 -3.37 5.01
CA ALA A 114 7.75 -4.82 5.09
C ALA A 114 9.15 -5.33 5.44
N ARG A 115 10.21 -4.73 4.87
CA ARG A 115 11.59 -5.08 5.20
C ARG A 115 11.87 -4.91 6.68
N GLN A 116 11.47 -3.78 7.25
CA GLN A 116 11.71 -3.51 8.67
C GLN A 116 10.89 -4.42 9.58
N ARG A 117 9.64 -4.73 9.19
CA ARG A 117 8.82 -5.73 9.89
C ARG A 117 9.48 -7.11 9.88
N MET A 118 9.99 -7.52 8.73
CA MET A 118 10.68 -8.82 8.56
C MET A 118 11.92 -8.89 9.43
N LEU A 119 12.79 -7.89 9.37
CA LEU A 119 14.02 -7.82 10.18
C LEU A 119 13.73 -7.82 11.69
N ALA A 120 12.62 -7.22 12.12
CA ALA A 120 12.21 -7.24 13.53
C ALA A 120 11.63 -8.59 13.99
N SER A 121 11.17 -9.43 13.05
CA SER A 121 10.46 -10.69 13.35
C SER A 121 11.37 -11.93 13.42
N GLY A 122 12.60 -11.86 12.92
CA GLY A 122 13.50 -13.00 12.89
C GLY A 122 14.65 -12.88 11.87
N PRO A 123 15.22 -14.01 11.42
CA PRO A 123 16.32 -13.99 10.47
C PRO A 123 15.89 -13.45 9.10
N GLU A 124 16.85 -12.85 8.39
CA GLU A 124 16.62 -12.34 7.04
C GLU A 124 16.09 -13.45 6.12
N ARG A 125 15.00 -13.15 5.40
CA ARG A 125 14.38 -14.07 4.45
C ARG A 125 13.70 -13.27 3.32
N PRO A 126 13.44 -13.87 2.15
CA PRO A 126 12.74 -13.17 1.07
C PRO A 126 11.32 -12.79 1.50
N MET A 127 10.66 -11.91 0.76
CA MET A 127 9.32 -11.42 1.10
C MET A 127 8.43 -11.34 -0.12
N VAL A 128 7.14 -11.59 0.10
CA VAL A 128 6.06 -11.21 -0.81
C VAL A 128 5.20 -10.17 -0.10
N VAL A 129 5.07 -8.99 -0.70
CA VAL A 129 4.29 -7.87 -0.16
C VAL A 129 3.11 -7.62 -1.08
N VAL A 130 1.90 -7.75 -0.53
CA VAL A 130 0.65 -7.62 -1.28
C VAL A 130 -0.10 -6.39 -0.83
N MET A 131 -0.50 -5.52 -1.76
CA MET A 131 -1.41 -4.41 -1.47
C MET A 131 -2.73 -4.66 -2.18
N VAL A 132 -3.83 -4.79 -1.43
CA VAL A 132 -5.17 -5.02 -2.00
C VAL A 132 -6.00 -3.75 -1.90
N GLY A 133 -6.11 -3.02 -3.01
CA GLY A 133 -6.88 -1.78 -3.14
C GLY A 133 -7.59 -1.69 -4.48
N THR A 134 -7.60 -0.49 -5.06
CA THR A 134 -8.17 -0.24 -6.41
C THR A 134 -7.50 -1.11 -7.47
N ALA A 135 -6.17 -1.17 -7.43
CA ALA A 135 -5.38 -2.24 -8.02
C ALA A 135 -4.89 -3.17 -6.92
N VAL A 136 -4.54 -4.41 -7.28
CA VAL A 136 -3.76 -5.31 -6.44
C VAL A 136 -2.32 -5.30 -6.93
N THR A 137 -1.38 -5.13 -6.02
CA THR A 137 0.05 -5.28 -6.33
C THR A 137 0.63 -6.44 -5.52
N VAL A 138 1.56 -7.16 -6.14
CA VAL A 138 2.25 -8.32 -5.54
C VAL A 138 3.74 -8.16 -5.79
N GLU A 139 4.47 -7.79 -4.75
CA GLU A 139 5.88 -7.39 -4.82
C GLU A 139 6.76 -8.56 -4.34
N ALA A 140 7.81 -8.90 -5.08
CA ALA A 140 8.82 -9.86 -4.68
C ALA A 140 10.11 -9.16 -4.24
N VAL A 141 10.61 -9.49 -3.05
CA VAL A 141 11.87 -8.98 -2.52
C VAL A 141 12.72 -10.17 -2.07
N ASP A 142 14.00 -10.20 -2.44
CA ASP A 142 14.91 -11.26 -1.98
C ASP A 142 15.34 -11.07 -0.51
N ALA A 143 16.09 -12.04 0.01
CA ALA A 143 16.58 -12.00 1.40
C ALA A 143 17.52 -10.80 1.67
N HIS A 144 18.16 -10.24 0.65
CA HIS A 144 19.09 -9.11 0.76
C HIS A 144 18.42 -7.75 0.53
N GLY A 145 17.10 -7.73 0.34
CA GLY A 145 16.34 -6.50 0.14
C GLY A 145 16.29 -6.02 -1.30
N ARG A 146 16.72 -6.82 -2.28
CA ARG A 146 16.54 -6.48 -3.69
C ARG A 146 15.09 -6.73 -4.08
N PHE A 147 14.41 -5.68 -4.53
CA PHE A 147 13.13 -5.80 -5.22
C PHE A 147 13.34 -6.50 -6.57
N LEU A 148 12.79 -7.70 -6.72
CA LEU A 148 12.95 -8.54 -7.93
C LEU A 148 11.96 -8.16 -9.03
N GLY A 149 10.90 -7.46 -8.68
CA GLY A 149 9.77 -7.14 -9.57
C GLY A 149 8.44 -7.49 -8.89
N GLY A 150 7.34 -7.26 -9.61
CA GLY A 150 6.03 -7.54 -9.06
C GLY A 150 4.91 -7.48 -10.09
N PHE A 151 3.75 -7.99 -9.71
CA PHE A 151 2.54 -7.95 -10.53
C PHE A 151 1.68 -6.73 -10.17
N ILE A 152 0.94 -6.25 -11.16
CA ILE A 152 -0.15 -5.28 -10.98
C ILE A 152 -1.39 -5.90 -11.63
N LEU A 153 -2.44 -6.07 -10.85
CA LEU A 153 -3.71 -6.66 -11.27
C LEU A 153 -4.83 -5.67 -10.97
N PRO A 154 -5.95 -5.72 -11.72
CA PRO A 154 -7.16 -5.02 -11.30
C PRO A 154 -7.64 -5.54 -9.93
N GLY A 155 -8.08 -4.65 -9.03
CA GLY A 155 -8.81 -5.06 -7.83
C GLY A 155 -10.22 -5.54 -8.16
N HIS A 156 -10.92 -6.14 -7.18
CA HIS A 156 -12.28 -6.67 -7.37
C HIS A 156 -13.24 -5.67 -8.05
N GLY A 157 -13.19 -4.41 -7.63
CA GLY A 157 -14.06 -3.37 -8.20
C GLY A 157 -13.76 -3.07 -9.67
N ILE A 158 -12.48 -3.10 -10.09
CA ILE A 158 -12.12 -2.93 -11.50
C ILE A 158 -12.50 -4.17 -12.30
N MET A 159 -12.23 -5.37 -11.79
CA MET A 159 -12.59 -6.63 -12.45
C MET A 159 -14.10 -6.69 -12.74
N LEU A 160 -14.93 -6.37 -11.75
CA LEU A 160 -16.39 -6.36 -11.89
C LEU A 160 -16.84 -5.31 -12.92
N ARG A 161 -16.37 -4.06 -12.80
CA ARG A 161 -16.73 -3.00 -13.75
C ARG A 161 -16.31 -3.32 -15.19
N ALA A 162 -15.16 -3.98 -15.38
CA ALA A 162 -14.69 -4.39 -16.68
C ALA A 162 -15.63 -5.44 -17.32
N LEU A 163 -16.14 -6.38 -16.52
CA LEU A 163 -17.12 -7.36 -16.99
C LEU A 163 -18.49 -6.72 -17.26
N GLU A 164 -18.98 -5.87 -16.35
CA GLU A 164 -20.26 -5.14 -16.52
C GLU A 164 -20.27 -4.25 -17.77
N SER A 165 -19.17 -3.54 -18.05
CA SER A 165 -19.07 -2.66 -19.22
C SER A 165 -18.74 -3.39 -20.52
N GLY A 166 -18.04 -4.53 -20.43
CA GLY A 166 -17.59 -5.30 -21.58
C GLY A 166 -18.61 -6.34 -22.10
N THR A 167 -19.74 -6.52 -21.41
CA THR A 167 -20.72 -7.56 -21.74
C THR A 167 -22.16 -7.06 -21.60
N ALA A 168 -23.10 -7.66 -22.33
CA ALA A 168 -24.51 -7.31 -22.20
C ALA A 168 -25.13 -8.01 -20.98
N GLY A 169 -25.60 -7.24 -19.99
CA GLY A 169 -26.51 -7.74 -18.95
C GLY A 169 -25.88 -8.38 -17.72
N LEU A 170 -24.59 -8.14 -17.45
CA LEU A 170 -23.88 -8.67 -16.27
C LEU A 170 -24.04 -7.81 -15.00
N HIS A 171 -25.17 -7.13 -14.85
CA HIS A 171 -25.48 -6.38 -13.63
C HIS A 171 -26.20 -7.29 -12.63
N VAL A 172 -25.42 -7.87 -11.71
CA VAL A 172 -25.90 -8.82 -10.71
C VAL A 172 -25.41 -8.39 -9.32
N PRO A 173 -26.12 -8.73 -8.23
CA PRO A 173 -25.63 -8.45 -6.89
C PRO A 173 -24.33 -9.23 -6.61
N THR A 174 -23.55 -8.75 -5.64
CA THR A 174 -22.37 -9.46 -5.12
C THR A 174 -22.79 -10.85 -4.62
N GLY A 175 -22.15 -11.90 -5.15
CA GLY A 175 -22.30 -13.27 -4.66
C GLY A 175 -21.27 -13.62 -3.59
N GLU A 176 -21.25 -14.89 -3.20
CA GLU A 176 -20.29 -15.47 -2.26
C GLU A 176 -19.07 -16.04 -2.98
N VAL A 177 -17.96 -16.22 -2.26
CA VAL A 177 -16.77 -16.92 -2.77
C VAL A 177 -16.93 -18.41 -2.53
N VAL A 178 -17.07 -19.18 -3.60
CA VAL A 178 -17.24 -20.65 -3.59
C VAL A 178 -16.37 -21.30 -4.66
N GLU A 179 -15.89 -22.52 -4.40
CA GLU A 179 -14.99 -23.24 -5.31
C GLU A 179 -15.63 -23.57 -6.67
N PHE A 180 -16.92 -23.92 -6.65
CA PHE A 180 -17.66 -24.37 -7.83
C PHE A 180 -18.98 -23.60 -7.96
N PRO A 181 -18.94 -22.33 -8.41
CA PRO A 181 -20.11 -21.48 -8.50
C PRO A 181 -21.09 -21.99 -9.56
N THR A 182 -22.39 -22.00 -9.22
CA THR A 182 -23.48 -22.45 -10.11
C THR A 182 -24.46 -21.34 -10.48
N ASN A 183 -24.17 -20.10 -10.08
CA ASN A 183 -24.89 -18.89 -10.48
C ASN A 183 -23.91 -17.76 -10.81
N THR A 184 -24.40 -16.76 -11.56
CA THR A 184 -23.56 -15.67 -12.09
C THR A 184 -22.93 -14.82 -11.00
N SER A 185 -23.66 -14.49 -9.93
CA SER A 185 -23.15 -13.66 -8.83
C SER A 185 -21.94 -14.32 -8.16
N ASP A 186 -22.06 -15.59 -7.79
CA ASP A 186 -20.97 -16.35 -7.17
C ASP A 186 -19.82 -16.57 -8.16
N ALA A 187 -20.12 -16.78 -9.45
CA ALA A 187 -19.10 -16.96 -10.48
C ALA A 187 -18.21 -15.72 -10.65
N LEU A 188 -18.80 -14.52 -10.60
CA LEU A 188 -18.06 -13.26 -10.65
C LEU A 188 -17.23 -13.03 -9.39
N THR A 189 -17.83 -13.18 -8.20
CA THR A 189 -17.13 -12.95 -6.92
C THR A 189 -15.98 -13.96 -6.74
N SER A 190 -16.24 -15.24 -7.01
CA SER A 190 -15.25 -16.32 -6.90
C SER A 190 -14.15 -16.17 -7.94
N GLY A 191 -14.51 -15.91 -9.19
CA GLY A 191 -13.54 -15.73 -10.28
C GLY A 191 -12.57 -14.57 -10.02
N GLY A 192 -13.08 -13.42 -9.56
CA GLY A 192 -12.23 -12.28 -9.21
C GLY A 192 -11.32 -12.57 -8.01
N THR A 193 -11.85 -13.22 -6.98
CA THR A 193 -11.08 -13.58 -5.78
C THR A 193 -9.98 -14.60 -6.10
N PHE A 194 -10.30 -15.69 -6.80
CA PHE A 194 -9.31 -16.71 -7.14
C PHE A 194 -8.32 -16.25 -8.22
N ALA A 195 -8.68 -15.28 -9.07
CA ALA A 195 -7.70 -14.63 -9.96
C ALA A 195 -6.63 -13.88 -9.15
N ILE A 196 -7.03 -13.14 -8.11
CA ILE A 196 -6.09 -12.43 -7.23
C ILE A 196 -5.27 -13.43 -6.39
N ALA A 197 -5.93 -14.40 -5.75
CA ALA A 197 -5.26 -15.41 -4.93
C ALA A 197 -4.23 -16.21 -5.74
N GLY A 198 -4.61 -16.68 -6.94
CA GLY A 198 -3.70 -17.42 -7.81
C GLY A 198 -2.49 -16.60 -8.27
N ALA A 199 -2.64 -15.29 -8.49
CA ALA A 199 -1.52 -14.41 -8.82
C ALA A 199 -0.55 -14.23 -7.63
N ILE A 200 -1.09 -14.12 -6.42
CA ILE A 200 -0.29 -14.03 -5.19
C ILE A 200 0.46 -15.35 -4.96
N GLU A 201 -0.23 -16.49 -5.05
CA GLU A 201 0.35 -17.82 -4.90
C GLU A 201 1.45 -18.08 -5.92
N ARG A 202 1.23 -17.68 -7.18
CA ARG A 202 2.24 -17.76 -8.22
C ARG A 202 3.50 -16.96 -7.86
N MET A 203 3.35 -15.77 -7.29
CA MET A 203 4.52 -14.99 -6.85
C MET A 203 5.24 -15.65 -5.68
N VAL A 204 4.51 -16.19 -4.69
CA VAL A 204 5.11 -16.92 -3.58
C VAL A 204 5.94 -18.10 -4.10
N GLN A 205 5.42 -18.86 -5.06
CA GLN A 205 6.16 -19.95 -5.72
C GLN A 205 7.41 -19.43 -6.42
N HIS A 206 7.32 -18.39 -7.25
CA HIS A 206 8.48 -17.80 -7.92
C HIS A 206 9.58 -17.37 -6.94
N VAL A 207 9.20 -16.71 -5.85
CA VAL A 207 10.15 -16.23 -4.83
C VAL A 207 10.79 -17.41 -4.10
N ARG A 208 10.00 -18.41 -3.71
CA ARG A 208 10.48 -19.63 -3.06
C ARG A 208 11.49 -20.37 -3.93
N GLU A 209 11.18 -20.56 -5.21
CA GLU A 209 12.06 -21.23 -6.17
C GLU A 209 13.32 -20.40 -6.45
N HIS A 210 13.19 -19.09 -6.65
CA HIS A 210 14.31 -18.20 -6.95
C HIS A 210 15.29 -18.08 -5.78
N CYS A 211 14.78 -17.96 -4.55
CA CYS A 211 15.59 -17.71 -3.36
C CYS A 211 15.99 -18.98 -2.61
N GLY A 212 15.36 -20.12 -2.90
CA GLY A 212 15.56 -21.37 -2.15
C GLY A 212 15.12 -21.29 -0.68
N ALA A 213 14.24 -20.35 -0.34
CA ALA A 213 13.80 -20.06 1.03
C ALA A 213 12.34 -19.64 1.09
N GLU A 214 11.67 -19.94 2.20
CA GLU A 214 10.28 -19.58 2.42
C GLU A 214 10.12 -18.07 2.64
N PRO A 215 9.32 -17.35 1.82
CA PRO A 215 9.16 -15.92 1.99
C PRO A 215 8.30 -15.54 3.20
N ALA A 216 8.53 -14.34 3.72
CA ALA A 216 7.59 -13.64 4.57
C ALA A 216 6.46 -13.05 3.73
N CYS A 217 5.23 -13.34 4.11
CA CYS A 217 4.04 -12.95 3.36
C CYS A 217 3.30 -11.84 4.11
N TYR A 218 3.32 -10.63 3.56
CA TYR A 218 2.67 -9.45 4.13
C TYR A 218 1.55 -8.98 3.23
N MET A 219 0.43 -8.59 3.82
CA MET A 219 -0.71 -8.07 3.06
C MET A 219 -1.27 -6.82 3.73
N THR A 220 -1.54 -5.81 2.91
CA THR A 220 -2.12 -4.53 3.34
C THR A 220 -3.20 -4.08 2.34
N GLY A 221 -3.69 -2.86 2.53
CA GLY A 221 -4.73 -2.26 1.70
C GLY A 221 -6.14 -2.48 2.25
N GLY A 222 -7.08 -1.64 1.81
CA GLY A 222 -8.44 -1.58 2.36
C GLY A 222 -9.29 -2.83 2.13
N ALA A 223 -8.83 -3.75 1.28
CA ALA A 223 -9.50 -5.02 1.01
C ALA A 223 -8.63 -6.25 1.30
N GLY A 224 -7.47 -6.10 1.97
CA GLY A 224 -6.58 -7.24 2.28
C GLY A 224 -7.27 -8.31 3.13
N TRP A 225 -8.06 -7.90 4.12
CA TRP A 225 -8.83 -8.80 4.97
C TRP A 225 -9.82 -9.69 4.20
N LYS A 226 -10.30 -9.26 3.04
CA LYS A 226 -11.20 -10.06 2.19
C LYS A 226 -10.48 -11.21 1.51
N MET A 227 -9.18 -11.06 1.27
CA MET A 227 -8.36 -12.11 0.63
C MET A 227 -7.90 -13.15 1.64
N ALA A 228 -7.66 -12.78 2.89
CA ALA A 228 -7.07 -13.66 3.91
C ALA A 228 -7.74 -15.05 4.05
N PRO A 229 -9.09 -15.19 4.00
CA PRO A 229 -9.74 -16.51 4.08
C PRO A 229 -9.51 -17.42 2.86
N HIS A 230 -9.05 -16.84 1.74
CA HIS A 230 -8.92 -17.52 0.45
C HIS A 230 -7.46 -17.72 0.01
N MET A 231 -6.50 -17.41 0.90
CA MET A 231 -5.08 -17.64 0.65
C MET A 231 -4.68 -19.03 1.16
N LEU A 232 -3.90 -19.76 0.37
CA LEU A 232 -3.26 -21.01 0.83
C LEU A 232 -2.17 -20.75 1.88
N GLU A 233 -1.40 -19.69 1.68
CA GLU A 233 -0.29 -19.31 2.57
C GLU A 233 -0.76 -18.32 3.63
N ARG A 234 -0.13 -18.35 4.82
CA ARG A 234 -0.45 -17.41 5.89
C ARG A 234 0.15 -16.03 5.59
N PHE A 235 -0.71 -15.04 5.38
CA PHE A 235 -0.32 -13.64 5.29
C PHE A 235 -0.52 -12.91 6.63
N GLU A 236 0.46 -12.09 7.00
CA GLU A 236 0.29 -11.11 8.08
C GLU A 236 -0.42 -9.87 7.53
N LEU A 237 -1.59 -9.55 8.10
CA LEU A 237 -2.35 -8.36 7.73
C LEU A 237 -1.81 -7.13 8.47
N LEU A 238 -1.33 -6.13 7.73
CA LEU A 238 -0.68 -4.94 8.26
C LEU A 238 -1.30 -3.67 7.67
N GLU A 239 -2.26 -3.06 8.37
CA GLU A 239 -2.91 -1.83 7.91
C GLU A 239 -1.96 -0.62 7.87
N SER A 240 -0.94 -0.62 8.73
CA SER A 240 0.04 0.46 8.90
C SER A 240 1.21 0.42 7.92
N LEU A 241 1.31 -0.59 7.05
CA LEU A 241 2.57 -0.90 6.35
C LEU A 241 3.19 0.27 5.57
N ILE A 242 2.36 1.11 4.95
CA ILE A 242 2.83 2.31 4.25
C ILE A 242 3.35 3.34 5.26
N PHE A 243 2.63 3.59 6.35
CA PHE A 243 3.08 4.50 7.39
C PHE A 243 4.35 4.01 8.09
N ASP A 244 4.48 2.71 8.30
CA ASP A 244 5.72 2.10 8.82
C ASP A 244 6.88 2.42 7.87
N GLY A 245 6.69 2.26 6.56
CA GLY A 245 7.68 2.66 5.56
C GLY A 245 8.03 4.15 5.59
N LEU A 246 7.03 5.04 5.72
CA LEU A 246 7.25 6.48 5.81
C LEU A 246 8.03 6.86 7.08
N LEU A 247 7.75 6.22 8.22
CA LEU A 247 8.50 6.42 9.47
C LEU A 247 9.97 6.01 9.32
N VAL A 248 10.23 4.89 8.66
CA VAL A 248 11.60 4.40 8.40
C VAL A 248 12.36 5.38 7.51
N ILE A 249 11.74 5.84 6.42
CA ILE A 249 12.34 6.80 5.50
C ILE A 249 12.61 8.12 6.23
N ALA A 250 11.64 8.65 6.97
CA ALA A 250 11.79 9.88 7.70
C ALA A 250 12.90 9.79 8.76
N GLN A 251 12.98 8.67 9.49
CA GLN A 251 14.03 8.43 10.49
C GLN A 251 15.42 8.34 9.84
N SER A 252 15.55 7.58 8.74
CA SER A 252 16.85 7.40 8.06
C SER A 252 17.37 8.70 7.42
N ARG A 253 16.49 9.49 6.78
CA ARG A 253 16.86 10.79 6.20
C ARG A 253 17.25 11.82 7.26
N ALA A 254 16.64 11.76 8.45
CA ALA A 254 16.98 12.65 9.56
C ALA A 254 18.36 12.35 10.18
N VAL A 255 18.82 11.09 10.12
CA VAL A 255 20.17 10.69 10.57
C VAL A 255 21.25 11.10 9.57
N ALA A 256 20.90 11.21 8.29
CA ALA A 256 21.82 11.58 7.21
C ALA A 256 22.00 13.10 7.02
N ALA A 257 21.13 13.92 7.63
CA ALA A 257 21.12 15.38 7.56
C ALA A 257 21.90 16.00 8.73
#